data_AF-B8EKS9-F1
#
_entry.id   AF-B8EKS9-F1
#
_cell.length_a   1.000
_cell.length_b   1.000
_cell.length_c   1.000
_cell.angle_alpha   90.00
_cell.angle_beta   90.00
_cell.angle_gamma   90.00
#
_symmetry.space_group_name_H-M   'P 1'
#
loop_
_entity.id
_entity.type
_entity.pdbx_description
1 polymer ?
#
loop_
_entity_poly.entity_id
_entity_poly.type
_entity_poly.pdbx_seq_one_letter_code
_entity_poly.pdbx_strand_id
1 'polypeptide(L)'
;MASTYDLAKLADVKDWLDISGADDDALLSRLITRLSRGILNYLDRQSILPTNFSETFDGGGERSLLLGQWPVNAVLGCAVNGLPIPAAPAIAPDSLRPGFVLDQGDIAPPGRRQRLSLRGRRFDCGVQNVSVSYWAGYQIADEAITIPLEAPYSVTALSPYGDWASDGGVISNGLAMARVAASPAAGQYSVADGVYTFNGANAGSAAAVTYGYVPADLAIGCMDWVAERYSYRSRIGQQSKSLGGQETMAYLVKDIPDFVAAALQPYRRVAL
;
A
#
# COMPACT_ATOMS: atom_id res chain seq x y z
N MET A 1 19.99 2.68 4.19
CA MET A 1 18.91 3.35 4.95
C MET A 1 17.63 2.82 4.38
N ALA A 2 16.70 2.38 5.23
CA ALA A 2 15.39 1.92 4.80
C ALA A 2 14.65 3.04 4.06
N SER A 3 14.01 2.72 2.95
CA SER A 3 13.15 3.64 2.22
C SER A 3 11.72 3.51 2.73
N THR A 4 10.95 4.60 2.69
CA THR A 4 9.51 4.58 2.97
C THR A 4 8.71 3.69 2.00
N TYR A 5 9.33 3.28 0.88
CA TYR A 5 8.74 2.40 -0.12
C TYR A 5 9.24 0.95 -0.03
N ASP A 6 9.98 0.59 1.01
CA ASP A 6 10.43 -0.78 1.22
C ASP A 6 9.22 -1.68 1.52
N LEU A 7 9.13 -2.82 0.83
CA LEU A 7 8.03 -3.77 0.96
C LEU A 7 8.26 -4.83 2.05
N ALA A 8 9.47 -4.90 2.63
CA ALA A 8 9.81 -5.84 3.68
C ALA A 8 10.74 -5.15 4.68
N LYS A 9 10.67 -5.52 5.96
CA LYS A 9 11.60 -4.97 6.96
C LYS A 9 12.90 -5.76 6.95
N LEU A 10 13.97 -5.10 7.37
CA LEU A 10 15.28 -5.74 7.49
C LEU A 10 15.24 -6.91 8.49
N ALA A 11 14.51 -6.77 9.59
CA ALA A 11 14.35 -7.83 10.59
C ALA A 11 13.72 -9.08 9.96
N ASP A 12 12.58 -8.93 9.27
CA ASP A 12 11.87 -10.04 8.64
C ASP A 12 12.73 -10.76 7.58
N VAL A 13 13.50 -10.01 6.79
CA VAL A 13 14.45 -10.60 5.82
C VAL A 13 15.57 -11.37 6.50
N LYS A 14 16.08 -10.87 7.62
CA LYS A 14 17.13 -11.55 8.39
C LYS A 14 16.60 -12.84 9.01
N ASP A 15 15.40 -12.79 9.56
CA ASP A 15 14.70 -13.96 10.09
C ASP A 15 14.44 -14.98 8.98
N TRP A 16 14.01 -14.53 7.79
CA TRP A 16 13.80 -15.38 6.61
C TRP A 16 15.08 -16.09 6.14
N LEU A 17 16.24 -15.44 6.29
CA LEU A 17 17.55 -15.95 5.89
C LEU A 17 18.32 -16.67 7.00
N ASP A 18 17.76 -16.74 8.22
CA ASP A 18 18.43 -17.26 9.42
C ASP A 18 19.76 -16.54 9.74
N ILE A 19 19.76 -15.19 9.64
CA ILE A 19 20.93 -14.33 9.88
C ILE A 19 20.76 -13.54 11.18
N SER A 20 21.58 -13.82 12.19
CA SER A 20 21.56 -13.10 13.48
C SER A 20 22.57 -11.93 13.57
N GLY A 21 23.62 -11.94 12.75
CA GLY A 21 24.68 -10.90 12.73
C GLY A 21 24.26 -9.60 12.06
N ALA A 22 25.05 -8.53 12.24
CA ALA A 22 24.79 -7.20 11.65
C ALA A 22 25.66 -6.87 10.43
N ASP A 23 26.59 -7.77 10.06
CA ASP A 23 27.60 -7.51 9.02
C ASP A 23 26.99 -7.23 7.65
N ASP A 24 25.87 -7.89 7.33
CA ASP A 24 25.18 -7.77 6.05
C ASP A 24 24.01 -6.78 6.05
N ASP A 25 23.70 -6.12 7.18
CA ASP A 25 22.53 -5.25 7.33
C ASP A 25 22.50 -4.14 6.28
N ALA A 26 23.66 -3.54 5.99
CA ALA A 26 23.80 -2.50 4.99
C ALA A 26 23.57 -3.00 3.56
N LEU A 27 23.96 -4.25 3.26
CA LEU A 27 23.75 -4.89 1.97
C LEU A 27 22.27 -5.27 1.81
N LEU A 28 21.70 -5.96 2.79
CA LEU A 28 20.30 -6.38 2.80
C LEU A 28 19.37 -5.18 2.68
N SER A 29 19.61 -4.11 3.44
CA SER A 29 18.83 -2.87 3.33
C SER A 29 18.83 -2.30 1.90
N ARG A 30 19.98 -2.30 1.20
CA ARG A 30 20.07 -1.81 -0.18
C ARG A 30 19.35 -2.75 -1.17
N LEU A 31 19.42 -4.06 -0.95
CA LEU A 31 18.72 -5.05 -1.76
C LEU A 31 17.20 -4.90 -1.61
N ILE A 32 16.72 -4.78 -0.38
CA ILE A 32 15.29 -4.55 -0.07
C ILE A 32 14.80 -3.31 -0.83
N THR A 33 15.47 -2.17 -0.70
CA THR A 33 15.04 -0.95 -1.41
C THR A 33 15.07 -1.09 -2.93
N ARG A 34 16.11 -1.72 -3.48
CA ARG A 34 16.21 -1.92 -4.92
C ARG A 34 15.10 -2.82 -5.45
N LEU A 35 14.83 -3.93 -4.77
CA LEU A 35 13.85 -4.92 -5.20
C LEU A 35 12.42 -4.47 -4.94
N SER A 36 12.17 -3.76 -3.84
CA SER A 36 10.88 -3.10 -3.58
C SER A 36 10.50 -2.15 -4.72
N ARG A 37 11.45 -1.32 -5.19
CA ARG A 37 11.24 -0.47 -6.38
C ARG A 37 11.05 -1.30 -7.66
N GLY A 38 11.77 -2.41 -7.81
CA GLY A 38 11.60 -3.34 -8.92
C GLY A 38 10.19 -3.94 -8.97
N ILE A 39 9.65 -4.35 -7.81
CA ILE A 39 8.29 -4.85 -7.66
C ILE A 39 7.29 -3.76 -8.02
N LEU A 40 7.40 -2.56 -7.46
CA LEU A 40 6.50 -1.44 -7.77
C LEU A 40 6.46 -1.11 -9.28
N ASN A 41 7.62 -1.12 -9.94
CA ASN A 41 7.72 -0.96 -11.39
C ASN A 41 7.03 -2.10 -12.15
N TYR A 42 7.21 -3.36 -11.71
CA TYR A 42 6.56 -4.52 -12.33
C TYR A 42 5.03 -4.49 -12.18
N LEU A 43 4.56 -4.06 -11.01
CA LEU A 43 3.14 -3.88 -10.73
C LEU A 43 2.53 -2.70 -11.51
N ASP A 44 3.38 -1.82 -12.08
CA ASP A 44 3.00 -0.55 -12.71
C ASP A 44 2.20 0.34 -11.73
N ARG A 45 2.75 0.43 -10.50
CA ARG A 45 2.19 1.16 -9.37
C ARG A 45 3.26 2.02 -8.71
N GLN A 46 2.97 3.31 -8.52
CA GLN A 46 3.92 4.24 -7.90
C GLN A 46 4.05 4.02 -6.39
N SER A 47 2.95 3.66 -5.73
CA SER A 47 2.93 3.31 -4.30
C SER A 47 1.83 2.29 -4.04
N ILE A 48 2.08 1.44 -3.05
CA ILE A 48 1.05 0.58 -2.45
C ILE A 48 0.52 1.17 -1.14
N LEU A 49 1.29 2.06 -0.51
CA LEU A 49 0.91 2.73 0.73
C LEU A 49 -0.04 3.90 0.44
N PRO A 50 -0.93 4.23 1.40
CA PRO A 50 -1.95 5.25 1.21
C PRO A 50 -1.33 6.63 0.92
N THR A 51 -1.60 7.18 -0.27
CA THR A 51 -1.09 8.47 -0.73
C THR A 51 -2.07 9.16 -1.69
N ASN A 52 -1.83 10.45 -1.93
CA ASN A 52 -2.58 11.24 -2.91
C ASN A 52 -2.12 10.96 -4.35
N PHE A 53 -3.09 10.70 -5.22
CA PHE A 53 -2.91 10.57 -6.65
C PHE A 53 -3.73 11.62 -7.39
N SER A 54 -3.19 12.06 -8.53
CA SER A 54 -3.87 12.94 -9.48
C SER A 54 -3.68 12.35 -10.88
N GLU A 55 -4.77 11.93 -11.50
CA GLU A 55 -4.77 11.35 -12.84
C GLU A 55 -5.58 12.21 -13.79
N THR A 56 -5.12 12.28 -15.04
CA THR A 56 -5.88 12.84 -16.16
C THR A 56 -6.26 11.72 -17.13
N PHE A 57 -7.48 11.78 -17.64
CA PHE A 57 -8.03 10.81 -18.58
C PHE A 57 -8.61 11.53 -19.79
N ASP A 58 -8.57 10.84 -20.92
CA ASP A 58 -9.35 11.19 -22.10
C ASP A 58 -10.81 10.77 -21.85
N GLY A 59 -11.76 11.67 -22.09
CA GLY A 59 -13.17 11.31 -22.09
C GLY A 59 -13.56 10.64 -23.41
N GLY A 60 -14.27 9.52 -23.35
CA GLY A 60 -14.79 8.79 -24.52
C GLY A 60 -16.31 8.84 -24.68
N GLY A 61 -17.02 9.62 -23.85
CA GLY A 61 -18.49 9.61 -23.79
C GLY A 61 -19.07 8.49 -22.91
N GLU A 62 -18.22 7.70 -22.24
CA GLU A 62 -18.66 6.73 -21.26
C GLU A 62 -19.22 7.39 -20.00
N ARG A 63 -19.94 6.60 -19.20
CA ARG A 63 -20.41 7.02 -17.88
C ARG A 63 -19.42 6.68 -16.77
N SER A 64 -18.36 5.95 -17.10
CA SER A 64 -17.48 5.34 -16.12
C SER A 64 -16.06 5.26 -16.65
N LEU A 65 -15.09 5.43 -15.75
CA LEU A 65 -13.67 5.21 -16.00
C LEU A 65 -13.08 4.36 -14.86
N LEU A 66 -11.97 3.66 -15.13
CA LEU A 66 -11.25 2.90 -14.12
C LEU A 66 -10.08 3.71 -13.58
N LEU A 67 -10.00 3.90 -12.27
CA LEU A 67 -8.87 4.58 -11.63
C LEU A 67 -7.61 3.71 -11.70
N GLY A 68 -6.45 4.34 -11.81
CA GLY A 68 -5.17 3.65 -12.01
C GLY A 68 -4.62 3.01 -10.74
N GLN A 69 -4.89 3.57 -9.57
CA GLN A 69 -4.43 3.07 -8.27
C GLN A 69 -5.61 2.55 -7.43
N TRP A 70 -5.35 1.51 -6.64
CA TRP A 70 -6.34 0.87 -5.76
C TRP A 70 -5.64 0.22 -4.55
N PRO A 71 -6.33 0.00 -3.42
CA PRO A 71 -7.70 0.41 -3.12
C PRO A 71 -7.81 1.94 -2.95
N VAL A 72 -8.89 2.52 -3.45
CA VAL A 72 -9.22 3.94 -3.35
C VAL A 72 -10.03 4.15 -2.08
N ASN A 73 -9.46 4.87 -1.13
CA ASN A 73 -10.09 5.12 0.17
C ASN A 73 -10.99 6.36 0.11
N ALA A 74 -10.62 7.38 -0.68
CA ALA A 74 -11.45 8.58 -0.88
C ALA A 74 -11.18 9.26 -2.22
N VAL A 75 -12.21 9.78 -2.88
CA VAL A 75 -12.06 10.71 -4.02
C VAL A 75 -12.09 12.13 -3.48
N LEU A 76 -11.03 12.89 -3.75
CA LEU A 76 -10.85 14.26 -3.29
C LEU A 76 -11.45 15.26 -4.28
N GLY A 77 -11.43 14.94 -5.56
CA GLY A 77 -12.00 15.78 -6.61
C GLY A 77 -12.14 15.05 -7.93
N CYS A 78 -13.18 15.43 -8.69
CA CYS A 78 -13.40 15.01 -10.06
C CYS A 78 -13.78 16.26 -10.85
N ALA A 79 -13.19 16.47 -12.02
CA ALA A 79 -13.59 17.54 -12.93
C ALA A 79 -13.62 17.05 -14.39
N VAL A 80 -14.53 17.62 -15.17
CA VAL A 80 -14.67 17.36 -16.62
C VAL A 80 -14.64 18.72 -17.33
N ASN A 81 -13.74 18.89 -18.30
CA ASN A 81 -13.47 20.15 -18.98
C ASN A 81 -13.15 21.30 -17.98
N GLY A 82 -12.44 20.97 -16.89
CA GLY A 82 -12.14 21.91 -15.80
C GLY A 82 -13.33 22.25 -14.89
N LEU A 83 -14.53 21.73 -15.16
CA LEU A 83 -15.71 21.94 -14.32
C LEU A 83 -15.76 20.88 -13.21
N PRO A 84 -15.77 21.27 -11.92
CA PRO A 84 -15.83 20.32 -10.83
C PRO A 84 -17.17 19.59 -10.82
N ILE A 85 -17.10 18.28 -10.64
CA ILE A 85 -18.23 17.39 -10.43
C ILE A 85 -18.27 17.03 -8.95
N PRO A 86 -19.32 17.38 -8.19
CA PRO A 86 -19.44 16.98 -6.79
C PRO A 86 -19.73 15.48 -6.66
N ALA A 87 -19.51 14.93 -5.46
CA ALA A 87 -19.94 13.57 -5.15
C ALA A 87 -21.47 13.45 -5.25
N ALA A 88 -21.95 12.37 -5.85
CA ALA A 88 -23.37 12.08 -5.85
C ALA A 88 -23.79 11.59 -4.45
N PRO A 89 -24.93 12.04 -3.91
CA PRO A 89 -25.43 11.52 -2.63
C PRO A 89 -25.81 10.04 -2.76
N ALA A 90 -26.01 9.37 -1.62
CA ALA A 90 -26.63 8.05 -1.61
C ALA A 90 -27.98 8.07 -2.35
N ILE A 91 -28.34 6.96 -2.99
CA ILE A 91 -29.63 6.85 -3.66
C ILE A 91 -30.72 6.82 -2.58
N ALA A 92 -31.58 7.83 -2.57
CA ALA A 92 -32.80 7.88 -1.78
C ALA A 92 -34.01 8.14 -2.70
N PRO A 93 -35.23 7.73 -2.31
CA PRO A 93 -36.43 7.76 -3.17
C PRO A 93 -36.75 9.13 -3.78
N ASP A 94 -36.30 10.23 -3.17
CA ASP A 94 -36.59 11.61 -3.54
C ASP A 94 -35.33 12.44 -3.93
N SER A 95 -34.14 11.83 -3.93
CA SER A 95 -32.86 12.56 -3.97
C SER A 95 -31.88 12.00 -5.02
N LEU A 96 -32.36 11.81 -6.26
CA LEU A 96 -31.50 11.45 -7.38
C LEU A 96 -30.73 12.67 -7.92
N ARG A 97 -29.66 13.09 -7.21
CA ARG A 97 -28.80 14.20 -7.65
C ARG A 97 -27.61 13.68 -8.47
N PRO A 98 -27.20 14.41 -9.55
CA PRO A 98 -26.04 14.05 -10.35
C PRO A 98 -24.73 14.28 -9.57
N GLY A 99 -23.69 13.54 -9.95
CA GLY A 99 -22.37 13.63 -9.32
C GLY A 99 -21.53 12.39 -9.61
N PHE A 100 -20.31 12.33 -9.07
CA PHE A 100 -19.48 11.14 -9.17
C PHE A 100 -19.85 10.10 -8.11
N VAL A 101 -19.70 8.83 -8.45
CA VAL A 101 -19.89 7.66 -7.57
C VAL A 101 -18.69 6.76 -7.76
N LEU A 102 -18.04 6.39 -6.66
CA LEU A 102 -16.96 5.40 -6.67
C LEU A 102 -17.56 4.03 -6.33
N ASP A 103 -17.22 3.01 -7.12
CA ASP A 103 -17.53 1.63 -6.77
C ASP A 103 -16.85 1.24 -5.44
N GLN A 104 -17.53 0.43 -4.63
CA GLN A 104 -16.97 -0.06 -3.37
C GLN A 104 -15.69 -0.86 -3.62
N GLY A 105 -14.65 -0.60 -2.82
CA GLY A 105 -13.42 -1.38 -2.83
C GLY A 105 -13.60 -2.73 -2.14
N ASP A 106 -12.70 -3.67 -2.46
CA ASP A 106 -12.64 -4.95 -1.76
C ASP A 106 -12.09 -4.75 -0.33
N ILE A 107 -12.57 -5.56 0.61
CA ILE A 107 -12.22 -5.44 2.04
C ILE A 107 -10.82 -6.02 2.35
N ALA A 108 -10.33 -6.93 1.51
CA ALA A 108 -9.06 -7.63 1.69
C ALA A 108 -8.19 -7.49 0.42
N PRO A 109 -6.85 -7.51 0.57
CA PRO A 109 -5.95 -7.52 -0.57
C PRO A 109 -6.13 -8.82 -1.40
N PRO A 110 -5.78 -8.82 -2.69
CA PRO A 110 -5.15 -7.74 -3.47
C PRO A 110 -6.11 -6.62 -3.91
N GLY A 111 -7.42 -6.81 -3.72
CA GLY A 111 -8.47 -5.95 -4.23
C GLY A 111 -8.47 -5.78 -5.75
N ARG A 112 -9.35 -4.91 -6.24
CA ARG A 112 -9.53 -4.62 -7.67
C ARG A 112 -9.49 -3.12 -7.94
N ARG A 113 -9.17 -2.76 -9.19
CA ARG A 113 -9.32 -1.38 -9.66
C ARG A 113 -10.76 -0.91 -9.50
N GLN A 114 -10.93 0.23 -8.86
CA GLN A 114 -12.25 0.81 -8.65
C GLN A 114 -12.66 1.68 -9.84
N ARG A 115 -13.94 1.59 -10.17
CA ARG A 115 -14.58 2.37 -11.22
C ARG A 115 -15.16 3.64 -10.63
N LEU A 116 -14.85 4.77 -11.24
CA LEU A 116 -15.49 6.04 -10.98
C LEU A 116 -16.57 6.26 -12.05
N SER A 117 -17.81 6.46 -11.63
CA SER A 117 -18.96 6.64 -12.52
C SER A 117 -19.64 7.99 -12.31
N LEU A 118 -20.16 8.60 -13.36
CA LEU A 118 -20.96 9.81 -13.27
C LEU A 118 -22.45 9.48 -13.31
N ARG A 119 -23.16 9.80 -12.23
CA ARG A 119 -24.61 9.72 -12.17
C ARG A 119 -25.21 10.94 -12.88
N GLY A 120 -26.10 10.68 -13.83
CA GLY A 120 -26.81 11.73 -14.58
C GLY A 120 -25.93 12.54 -15.54
N ARG A 121 -24.68 12.13 -15.78
CA ARG A 121 -23.73 12.76 -16.70
C ARG A 121 -22.89 11.70 -17.42
N ARG A 122 -22.03 12.13 -18.35
CA ARG A 122 -21.02 11.32 -19.04
C ARG A 122 -19.70 12.08 -19.00
N PHE A 123 -18.59 11.36 -19.17
CA PHE A 123 -17.30 11.97 -19.41
C PHE A 123 -17.30 12.47 -20.86
N ASP A 124 -17.38 13.79 -21.05
CA ASP A 124 -17.47 14.41 -22.37
C ASP A 124 -16.26 14.02 -23.22
N CYS A 125 -16.47 13.80 -24.52
CA CYS A 125 -15.38 13.42 -25.42
C CYS A 125 -14.29 14.49 -25.46
N GLY A 126 -13.04 14.12 -25.20
CA GLY A 126 -11.92 15.05 -25.20
C GLY A 126 -10.61 14.39 -24.76
N VAL A 127 -9.49 15.05 -25.02
CA VAL A 127 -8.16 14.57 -24.63
C VAL A 127 -7.78 15.23 -23.30
N GLN A 128 -7.38 14.42 -22.32
CA GLN A 128 -6.97 14.82 -20.96
C GLN A 128 -7.92 15.83 -20.30
N ASN A 129 -9.19 15.76 -20.64
CA ASN A 129 -10.21 16.72 -20.19
C ASN A 129 -10.89 16.28 -18.90
N VAL A 130 -10.66 15.04 -18.45
CA VAL A 130 -11.13 14.53 -17.17
C VAL A 130 -9.96 14.52 -16.19
N SER A 131 -10.11 15.14 -15.03
CA SER A 131 -9.13 15.06 -13.94
C SER A 131 -9.77 14.49 -12.68
N VAL A 132 -9.04 13.58 -12.03
CA VAL A 132 -9.47 12.95 -10.78
C VAL A 132 -8.32 13.00 -9.78
N SER A 133 -8.56 13.61 -8.62
CA SER A 133 -7.68 13.53 -7.47
C SER A 133 -8.30 12.63 -6.41
N TYR A 134 -7.51 11.73 -5.84
CA TYR A 134 -8.00 10.73 -4.91
C TYR A 134 -6.89 10.19 -4.01
N TRP A 135 -7.26 9.64 -2.86
CA TRP A 135 -6.38 8.97 -1.92
C TRP A 135 -6.53 7.46 -2.07
N ALA A 136 -5.42 6.77 -2.34
CA ALA A 136 -5.42 5.32 -2.57
C ALA A 136 -4.17 4.64 -1.98
N GLY A 137 -4.32 3.37 -1.65
CA GLY A 137 -3.30 2.50 -1.07
C GLY A 137 -3.87 1.63 0.05
N TYR A 138 -3.17 0.54 0.37
CA TYR A 138 -3.60 -0.43 1.38
C TYR A 138 -3.61 0.19 2.77
N GLN A 139 -4.80 0.26 3.34
CA GLN A 139 -5.08 0.92 4.61
C GLN A 139 -6.07 0.09 5.41
N ILE A 140 -5.87 0.03 6.72
CA ILE A 140 -6.94 -0.29 7.67
C ILE A 140 -7.44 1.03 8.21
N ALA A 141 -8.72 1.30 8.01
CA ALA A 141 -9.39 2.49 8.53
C ALA A 141 -10.16 2.13 9.80
N ASP A 142 -10.10 3.04 10.77
CA ASP A 142 -10.89 3.01 12.00
C ASP A 142 -10.85 1.67 12.76
N GLU A 143 -9.65 1.06 12.89
CA GLU A 143 -9.47 -0.11 13.73
C GLU A 143 -9.79 0.26 15.18
N ALA A 144 -10.86 -0.33 15.70
CA ALA A 144 -11.33 -0.05 17.04
C ALA A 144 -10.35 -0.61 18.08
N ILE A 145 -9.87 0.26 18.96
CA ILE A 145 -9.01 -0.06 20.08
C ILE A 145 -9.56 0.53 21.38
N THR A 146 -9.18 -0.08 22.50
CA THR A 146 -9.40 0.49 23.83
C THR A 146 -8.05 0.81 24.44
N ILE A 147 -7.85 2.07 24.86
CA ILE A 147 -6.61 2.48 25.51
C ILE A 147 -6.52 1.76 26.86
N PRO A 148 -5.41 1.07 27.19
CA PRO A 148 -5.26 0.35 28.45
C PRO A 148 -5.52 1.23 29.67
N LEU A 149 -6.06 0.65 30.74
CA LEU A 149 -6.30 1.36 32.01
C LEU A 149 -5.00 1.64 32.79
N GLU A 150 -3.94 0.89 32.50
CA GLU A 150 -2.65 0.97 33.19
C GLU A 150 -1.50 1.21 32.20
N ALA A 151 -0.38 1.70 32.73
CA ALA A 151 0.85 1.85 31.96
C ALA A 151 1.25 0.48 31.34
N PRO A 152 1.76 0.46 30.09
CA PRO A 152 2.35 1.57 29.35
C PRO A 152 1.39 2.34 28.43
N TYR A 153 0.06 2.20 28.57
CA TYR A 153 -0.94 2.88 27.74
C TYR A 153 -0.67 2.73 26.22
N SER A 154 -0.19 1.56 25.83
CA SER A 154 0.21 1.28 24.45
C SER A 154 -0.62 0.15 23.87
N VAL A 155 -0.94 0.27 22.58
CA VAL A 155 -1.70 -0.72 21.80
C VAL A 155 -0.97 -0.97 20.50
N THR A 156 -0.80 -2.24 20.14
CA THR A 156 -0.25 -2.65 18.84
C THR A 156 -1.38 -2.81 17.85
N ALA A 157 -1.24 -2.20 16.66
CA ALA A 157 -2.17 -2.38 15.55
C ALA A 157 -2.23 -3.87 15.12
N LEU A 158 -3.42 -4.39 14.91
CA LEU A 158 -3.63 -5.81 14.59
C LEU A 158 -2.96 -6.24 13.28
N SER A 159 -2.94 -5.36 12.28
CA SER A 159 -2.27 -5.56 10.99
C SER A 159 -2.62 -6.91 10.30
N PRO A 160 -3.93 -7.24 10.13
CA PRO A 160 -4.37 -8.60 9.78
C PRO A 160 -3.98 -9.08 8.38
N TYR A 161 -3.61 -8.16 7.49
CA TYR A 161 -3.33 -8.44 6.08
C TYR A 161 -1.87 -8.22 5.67
N GLY A 162 -1.02 -7.90 6.65
CA GLY A 162 0.42 -7.67 6.44
C GLY A 162 0.92 -6.51 7.29
N ASP A 163 2.22 -6.27 7.23
CA ASP A 163 2.90 -5.45 8.22
C ASP A 163 2.49 -3.98 8.17
N TRP A 164 2.33 -3.39 9.36
CA TRP A 164 2.21 -1.95 9.52
C TRP A 164 3.39 -1.24 8.84
N ALA A 165 3.08 -0.18 8.09
CA ALA A 165 4.06 0.54 7.29
C ALA A 165 3.96 2.07 7.37
N SER A 166 2.77 2.61 7.66
CA SER A 166 2.59 4.06 7.79
C SER A 166 1.44 4.40 8.72
N ASP A 167 1.56 5.53 9.41
CA ASP A 167 0.49 6.06 10.25
C ASP A 167 -0.53 6.82 9.40
N GLY A 168 -1.82 6.63 9.71
CA GLY A 168 -2.95 7.31 9.08
C GLY A 168 -3.80 8.11 10.07
N GLY A 169 -3.43 8.16 11.35
CA GLY A 169 -4.11 8.96 12.36
C GLY A 169 -4.83 8.15 13.43
N VAL A 170 -5.20 8.85 14.51
CA VAL A 170 -6.02 8.29 15.58
C VAL A 170 -7.18 9.22 15.87
N ILE A 171 -8.37 8.65 16.01
CA ILE A 171 -9.58 9.35 16.47
C ILE A 171 -9.95 8.78 17.84
N SER A 172 -10.17 9.65 18.84
CA SER A 172 -10.72 9.25 20.14
C SER A 172 -11.89 10.14 20.49
N ASN A 173 -13.00 9.54 20.93
CA ASN A 173 -14.25 10.23 21.25
C ASN A 173 -14.74 11.16 20.11
N GLY A 174 -14.54 10.75 18.85
CA GLY A 174 -14.93 11.53 17.66
C GLY A 174 -14.01 12.71 17.32
N LEU A 175 -12.91 12.90 18.06
CA LEU A 175 -11.92 13.95 17.80
C LEU A 175 -10.60 13.35 17.32
N ALA A 176 -10.00 13.96 16.30
CA ALA A 176 -8.67 13.59 15.84
C ALA A 176 -7.63 13.93 16.93
N MET A 177 -6.80 12.96 17.30
CA MET A 177 -5.68 13.15 18.22
C MET A 177 -4.46 13.71 17.47
N ALA A 178 -3.60 14.45 18.15
CA ALA A 178 -2.39 15.00 17.55
C ALA A 178 -1.19 14.06 17.69
N ARG A 179 -0.50 13.78 16.59
CA ARG A 179 0.72 12.95 16.60
C ARG A 179 1.90 13.72 17.18
N VAL A 180 2.65 13.11 18.08
CA VAL A 180 3.94 13.59 18.58
C VAL A 180 5.02 12.52 18.41
N ALA A 181 6.29 12.93 18.48
CA ALA A 181 7.42 12.02 18.31
C ALA A 181 7.55 11.01 19.48
N ALA A 182 7.30 11.47 20.71
CA ALA A 182 7.35 10.68 21.94
C ALA A 182 6.61 11.40 23.07
N SER A 183 6.40 10.71 24.20
CA SER A 183 5.85 11.26 25.45
C SER A 183 4.55 12.06 25.26
N PRO A 184 3.48 11.45 24.73
CA PRO A 184 2.22 12.13 24.42
C PRO A 184 1.58 12.78 25.65
N ALA A 185 1.07 14.00 25.47
CA ALA A 185 0.13 14.63 26.40
C ALA A 185 -1.32 14.16 26.14
N ALA A 186 -2.27 14.60 26.97
CA ALA A 186 -3.70 14.32 26.76
C ALA A 186 -4.16 14.76 25.37
N GLY A 187 -4.88 13.90 24.65
CA GLY A 187 -5.32 14.17 23.27
C GLY A 187 -4.22 14.02 22.22
N GLN A 188 -3.05 13.49 22.59
CA GLN A 188 -1.95 13.20 21.69
C GLN A 188 -1.62 11.70 21.69
N TYR A 189 -0.92 11.26 20.65
CA TYR A 189 -0.36 9.92 20.56
C TYR A 189 1.03 9.96 19.92
N SER A 190 1.84 8.94 20.19
CA SER A 190 3.03 8.63 19.40
C SER A 190 2.90 7.24 18.82
N VAL A 191 3.53 7.00 17.68
CA VAL A 191 3.53 5.67 17.03
C VAL A 191 4.90 5.34 16.49
N ALA A 192 5.34 4.11 16.76
CA ALA A 192 6.55 3.50 16.22
C ALA A 192 6.25 2.05 15.86
N ASP A 193 6.53 1.66 14.61
CA ASP A 193 6.35 0.29 14.10
C ASP A 193 5.00 -0.36 14.47
N GLY A 194 3.90 0.41 14.35
CA GLY A 194 2.54 -0.04 14.63
C GLY A 194 2.17 -0.09 16.11
N VAL A 195 3.06 0.31 17.02
CA VAL A 195 2.77 0.47 18.45
C VAL A 195 2.37 1.91 18.72
N TYR A 196 1.09 2.12 19.04
CA TYR A 196 0.50 3.40 19.41
C TYR A 196 0.58 3.59 20.93
N THR A 197 1.24 4.65 21.38
CA THR A 197 1.33 5.02 22.79
C THR A 197 0.51 6.27 23.06
N PHE A 198 -0.24 6.25 24.16
CA PHE A 198 -1.13 7.32 24.60
C PHE A 198 -0.73 7.88 25.97
N ASN A 199 -1.36 8.99 26.34
CA ASN A 199 -1.25 9.51 27.70
C ASN A 199 -2.20 8.79 28.66
N GLY A 200 -1.82 8.62 29.92
CA GLY A 200 -2.69 8.03 30.96
C GLY A 200 -4.00 8.80 31.19
N ALA A 201 -4.08 10.08 30.83
CA ALA A 201 -5.34 10.84 30.85
C ALA A 201 -6.38 10.33 29.83
N ASN A 202 -5.97 9.54 28.84
CA ASN A 202 -6.85 8.90 27.86
C ASN A 202 -7.14 7.43 28.20
N ALA A 203 -6.67 6.91 29.34
CA ALA A 203 -6.85 5.52 29.76
C ALA A 203 -8.34 5.11 29.78
N GLY A 204 -8.63 3.90 29.27
CA GLY A 204 -9.99 3.35 29.17
C GLY A 204 -10.87 3.97 28.08
N SER A 205 -10.41 5.01 27.37
CA SER A 205 -11.17 5.59 26.26
C SER A 205 -11.16 4.67 25.05
N ALA A 206 -12.28 4.63 24.32
CA ALA A 206 -12.32 4.05 22.99
C ALA A 206 -11.60 4.97 22.00
N ALA A 207 -10.82 4.38 21.11
CA ALA A 207 -10.16 5.07 20.01
C ALA A 207 -10.23 4.20 18.75
N ALA A 208 -10.00 4.84 17.61
CA ALA A 208 -9.94 4.21 16.31
C ALA A 208 -8.62 4.61 15.65
N VAL A 209 -7.78 3.62 15.31
CA VAL A 209 -6.50 3.87 14.64
C VAL A 209 -6.63 3.58 13.15
N THR A 210 -6.01 4.42 12.34
CA THR A 210 -5.95 4.26 10.89
C THR A 210 -4.50 4.15 10.49
N TYR A 211 -4.15 3.19 9.64
CA TYR A 211 -2.77 2.96 9.22
C TYR A 211 -2.67 2.28 7.86
N GLY A 212 -1.58 2.57 7.15
CA GLY A 212 -1.20 1.85 5.94
C GLY A 212 -0.37 0.61 6.25
N TYR A 213 -0.54 -0.43 5.43
CA TYR A 213 0.16 -1.71 5.58
C TYR A 213 0.73 -2.19 4.25
N VAL A 214 1.77 -3.03 4.30
CA VAL A 214 2.25 -3.79 3.14
C VAL A 214 1.55 -5.15 3.15
N PRO A 215 0.76 -5.51 2.13
CA PRO A 215 0.17 -6.84 2.03
C PRO A 215 1.21 -7.95 2.17
N ALA A 216 0.90 -8.97 2.96
CA ALA A 216 1.83 -10.07 3.26
C ALA A 216 2.40 -10.73 2.00
N ASP A 217 1.59 -10.93 0.96
CA ASP A 217 2.03 -11.51 -0.32
C ASP A 217 3.10 -10.65 -1.02
N LEU A 218 3.00 -9.31 -0.92
CA LEU A 218 4.01 -8.39 -1.47
C LEU A 218 5.29 -8.41 -0.63
N ALA A 219 5.16 -8.49 0.69
CA ALA A 219 6.30 -8.62 1.59
C ALA A 219 7.06 -9.92 1.33
N ILE A 220 6.37 -11.06 1.27
CA ILE A 220 6.94 -12.37 0.97
C ILE A 220 7.60 -12.37 -0.42
N GLY A 221 6.92 -11.86 -1.45
CA GLY A 221 7.51 -11.76 -2.79
C GLY A 221 8.79 -10.91 -2.84
N CYS A 222 8.87 -9.86 -2.01
CA CYS A 222 10.08 -9.07 -1.83
C CYS A 222 11.17 -9.87 -1.11
N MET A 223 10.85 -10.50 0.03
CA MET A 223 11.78 -11.31 0.82
C MET A 223 12.38 -12.45 0.01
N ASP A 224 11.57 -13.17 -0.75
CA ASP A 224 11.98 -14.23 -1.66
C ASP A 224 12.97 -13.75 -2.71
N TRP A 225 12.67 -12.62 -3.36
CA TRP A 225 13.55 -12.07 -4.38
C TRP A 225 14.86 -11.53 -3.77
N VAL A 226 14.80 -10.95 -2.56
CA VAL A 226 15.99 -10.56 -1.79
C VAL A 226 16.84 -11.78 -1.48
N ALA A 227 16.23 -12.87 -0.99
CA ALA A 227 16.92 -14.09 -0.62
C ALA A 227 17.61 -14.75 -1.82
N GLU A 228 16.95 -14.78 -2.97
CA GLU A 228 17.54 -15.28 -4.22
C GLU A 228 18.73 -14.43 -4.66
N ARG A 229 18.58 -13.09 -4.67
CA ARG A 229 19.66 -12.18 -5.08
C ARG A 229 20.84 -12.19 -4.11
N TYR A 230 20.57 -12.30 -2.80
CA TYR A 230 21.61 -12.44 -1.79
C TYR A 230 22.37 -13.76 -1.96
N SER A 231 21.66 -14.87 -2.16
CA SER A 231 22.27 -16.19 -2.39
C SER A 231 23.10 -16.24 -3.69
N TYR A 232 22.62 -15.60 -4.76
CA TYR A 232 23.31 -15.52 -6.06
C TYR A 232 24.68 -14.83 -5.98
N ARG A 233 24.90 -13.96 -4.99
CA ARG A 233 26.21 -13.32 -4.74
C ARG A 233 27.34 -14.35 -4.60
N SER A 234 27.07 -15.51 -4.02
CA SER A 234 28.06 -16.58 -3.83
C SER A 234 28.42 -17.34 -5.12
N ARG A 235 27.62 -17.18 -6.18
CA ARG A 235 27.66 -17.98 -7.42
C ARG A 235 27.49 -17.12 -8.68
N ILE A 236 27.95 -15.87 -8.64
CA ILE A 236 27.80 -14.95 -9.78
C ILE A 236 28.41 -15.60 -11.04
N GLY A 237 27.58 -15.82 -12.06
CA GLY A 237 27.99 -16.43 -13.32
C GLY A 237 27.95 -17.96 -13.37
N GLN A 238 27.46 -18.64 -12.33
CA GLN A 238 27.32 -20.10 -12.30
C GLN A 238 25.84 -20.51 -12.38
N GLN A 239 25.42 -21.14 -13.49
CA GLN A 239 24.04 -21.61 -13.69
C GLN A 239 23.90 -23.14 -13.55
N SER A 240 24.96 -23.91 -13.83
CA SER A 240 25.02 -25.34 -13.52
C SER A 240 26.46 -25.78 -13.28
N LYS A 241 26.65 -26.79 -12.42
CA LYS A 241 27.90 -27.54 -12.29
C LYS A 241 27.60 -28.96 -12.73
N SER A 242 27.85 -29.28 -14.00
CA SER A 242 27.85 -30.66 -14.48
C SER A 242 29.14 -31.35 -14.05
N LEU A 243 29.04 -32.52 -13.40
CA LEU A 243 30.16 -33.46 -13.27
C LEU A 243 30.16 -34.39 -14.51
N GLY A 244 30.50 -33.87 -15.69
CA GLY A 244 30.58 -34.70 -16.91
C GLY A 244 30.65 -33.89 -18.19
N GLY A 245 31.74 -34.03 -18.94
CA GLY A 245 32.16 -33.14 -20.02
C GLY A 245 31.35 -33.24 -21.31
N GLN A 246 30.69 -32.12 -21.66
CA GLN A 246 30.58 -31.53 -23.01
C GLN A 246 29.68 -30.28 -22.87
N GLU A 247 30.23 -29.11 -23.21
CA GLU A 247 29.64 -27.81 -22.90
C GLU A 247 28.57 -27.40 -23.92
N THR A 248 27.39 -26.98 -23.46
CA THR A 248 26.47 -26.08 -24.17
C THR A 248 26.06 -25.01 -23.19
N MET A 249 26.45 -23.76 -23.46
CA MET A 249 26.09 -22.61 -22.61
C MET A 249 24.70 -22.11 -22.98
N ALA A 250 23.80 -21.99 -22.00
CA ALA A 250 22.52 -21.31 -22.16
C ALA A 250 22.28 -20.40 -20.95
N TYR A 251 22.16 -19.10 -21.21
CA TYR A 251 21.97 -18.07 -20.18
C TYR A 251 20.47 -17.80 -19.98
N LEU A 252 20.01 -17.77 -18.73
CA LEU A 252 18.66 -17.29 -18.42
C LEU A 252 18.75 -16.00 -17.57
N VAL A 253 18.64 -14.85 -18.24
CA VAL A 253 18.49 -13.55 -17.59
C VAL A 253 17.00 -13.34 -17.35
N LYS A 254 16.46 -13.80 -16.21
CA LYS A 254 15.13 -13.39 -15.76
C LYS A 254 15.27 -12.21 -14.83
N ASP A 255 14.55 -11.13 -15.14
CA ASP A 255 14.54 -9.93 -14.29
C ASP A 255 13.87 -10.22 -12.95
N ILE A 256 12.73 -10.94 -12.96
CA ILE A 256 11.95 -11.36 -11.79
C ILE A 256 11.82 -12.89 -11.80
N PRO A 257 12.00 -13.58 -10.64
CA PRO A 257 11.78 -15.03 -10.54
C PRO A 257 10.33 -15.41 -10.82
N ASP A 258 10.08 -16.54 -11.48
CA ASP A 258 8.72 -16.91 -11.94
C ASP A 258 7.71 -17.04 -10.79
N PHE A 259 8.16 -17.60 -9.66
CA PHE A 259 7.31 -17.80 -8.48
C PHE A 259 6.94 -16.46 -7.83
N VAL A 260 7.88 -15.51 -7.80
CA VAL A 260 7.63 -14.12 -7.38
C VAL A 260 6.66 -13.45 -8.36
N ALA A 261 6.89 -13.57 -9.67
CA ALA A 261 6.01 -12.98 -10.68
C ALA A 261 4.57 -13.50 -10.60
N ALA A 262 4.40 -14.80 -10.31
CA ALA A 262 3.10 -15.43 -10.12
C ALA A 262 2.37 -14.89 -8.87
N ALA A 263 3.08 -14.75 -7.74
CA ALA A 263 2.52 -14.19 -6.51
C ALA A 263 2.12 -12.70 -6.66
N LEU A 264 2.88 -11.94 -7.45
CA LEU A 264 2.64 -10.51 -7.68
C LEU A 264 1.53 -10.23 -8.70
N GLN A 265 1.12 -11.22 -9.50
CA GLN A 265 0.17 -11.04 -10.59
C GLN A 265 -1.17 -10.40 -10.18
N PRO A 266 -1.79 -10.73 -9.03
CA PRO A 266 -3.05 -10.12 -8.63
C PRO A 266 -2.94 -8.63 -8.28
N TYR A 267 -1.73 -8.15 -7.97
CA TYR A 267 -1.45 -6.76 -7.62
C TYR A 267 -1.09 -5.90 -8.84
N ARG A 268 -0.90 -6.52 -10.00
CA ARG A 268 -0.40 -5.87 -11.20
C ARG A 268 -1.50 -5.10 -11.90
N ARG A 269 -1.18 -3.88 -12.34
CA ARG A 269 -2.06 -3.12 -13.23
C ARG A 269 -2.02 -3.74 -14.61
N VAL A 270 -3.07 -4.49 -14.95
CA VAL A 270 -3.25 -5.03 -16.29
C VAL A 270 -3.98 -3.98 -17.12
N ALA A 271 -3.34 -3.52 -18.20
CA ALA A 271 -4.03 -2.77 -19.24
C ALA A 271 -4.99 -3.71 -19.97
N LEU A 272 -6.27 -3.33 -20.05
CA LEU A 272 -7.26 -4.01 -20.90
C LEU A 272 -7.06 -3.59 -22.36
#